data_AF-Q56ZI4-F1
#
_entry.id   AF-Q56ZI4-F1
#
_cell.length_a   1.000
_cell.length_b   1.000
_cell.length_c   1.000
_cell.angle_alpha   90.00
_cell.angle_beta   90.00
_cell.angle_gamma   90.00
#
_symmetry.space_group_name_H-M   'P 1'
#
loop_
_entity.id
_entity.type
_entity.pdbx_description
1 polymer ?
#
loop_
_entity_poly.entity_id
_entity_poly.type
_entity_poly.pdbx_seq_one_letter_code
_entity_poly.pdbx_strand_id
1 'polypeptide(L)'
;AFDYFSDPTLELATFISGSGVDGVITEFPATATRYLKSPCSDLNKEQPYAILPAEAGGLVVVADKEAQPPASAPNPPLEAKDVIDPPLPPVANLAASNATGGAQSHPPPASGTVANAANLGLSLLAMLALGV
;
A
#
# COMPACT_ATOMS: atom_id res chain seq x y z
N ALA A 1 0.26 -5.41 -27.41
CA ALA A 1 0.29 -4.28 -26.46
C ALA A 1 0.80 -4.80 -25.13
N PHE A 2 1.68 -4.07 -24.45
CA PHE A 2 2.11 -4.36 -23.08
C PHE A 2 1.23 -3.55 -22.14
N ASP A 3 0.46 -4.24 -21.31
CA ASP A 3 -0.34 -3.63 -20.25
C ASP A 3 0.06 -4.28 -18.93
N TYR A 4 0.68 -3.48 -18.09
CA TYR A 4 1.17 -3.89 -16.79
C TYR A 4 0.03 -4.18 -15.80
N PHE A 5 -1.12 -3.50 -15.94
CA PHE A 5 -2.32 -3.73 -15.11
C PHE A 5 -2.95 -5.11 -15.37
N SER A 6 -2.58 -5.77 -16.47
CA SER A 6 -3.02 -7.13 -16.77
C SER A 6 -2.31 -8.20 -15.93
N ASP A 7 -1.15 -7.90 -15.33
CA ASP A 7 -0.47 -8.78 -14.38
C ASP A 7 -0.50 -8.16 -12.98
N PRO A 8 -1.33 -8.67 -12.05
CA PRO A 8 -1.46 -8.10 -10.72
C PRO A 8 -0.18 -8.25 -9.87
N THR A 9 0.72 -9.17 -10.21
CA THR A 9 2.01 -9.30 -9.51
C THR A 9 2.95 -8.20 -9.95
N LEU A 10 3.03 -7.96 -11.26
CA LEU A 10 3.74 -6.82 -11.78
C LEU A 10 3.09 -5.60 -11.16
N GLU A 11 1.76 -5.42 -11.30
CA GLU A 11 0.78 -4.67 -10.46
C GLU A 11 1.31 -4.02 -9.17
N LEU A 12 1.71 -4.91 -8.30
CA LEU A 12 2.11 -4.59 -6.95
C LEU A 12 3.55 -4.10 -6.89
N ALA A 13 4.43 -4.63 -7.74
CA ALA A 13 5.84 -4.25 -7.77
C ALA A 13 6.07 -2.79 -8.18
N THR A 14 5.36 -2.27 -9.17
CA THR A 14 5.49 -0.85 -9.55
C THR A 14 4.88 0.07 -8.51
N PHE A 15 3.72 -0.23 -7.94
CA PHE A 15 3.18 0.64 -6.89
C PHE A 15 4.02 0.62 -5.61
N ILE A 16 4.37 -0.57 -5.11
CA ILE A 16 5.06 -0.71 -3.82
C ILE A 16 6.53 -0.32 -3.95
N SER A 17 7.25 -0.90 -4.92
CA SER A 17 8.69 -0.72 -5.04
C SER A 17 9.08 0.44 -5.98
N GLY A 18 8.25 0.74 -6.99
CA GLY A 18 8.49 1.84 -7.93
C GLY A 18 8.01 3.20 -7.40
N SER A 19 6.77 3.26 -6.90
CA SER A 19 6.16 4.49 -6.39
C SER A 19 6.32 4.69 -4.88
N GLY A 20 6.79 3.67 -4.15
CA GLY A 20 7.09 3.78 -2.72
C GLY A 20 5.87 4.02 -1.82
N VAL A 21 4.72 3.45 -2.17
CA VAL A 21 3.47 3.64 -1.40
C VAL A 21 3.49 2.87 -0.07
N ASP A 22 2.85 3.44 0.96
CA ASP A 22 2.71 2.78 2.28
C ASP A 22 1.73 1.60 2.29
N GLY A 23 0.86 1.51 1.28
CA GLY A 23 -0.13 0.46 1.18
C GLY A 23 -0.88 0.49 -0.15
N VAL A 24 -1.51 -0.63 -0.47
CA VAL A 24 -2.27 -0.82 -1.72
C VAL A 24 -3.67 -1.34 -1.38
N ILE A 25 -4.68 -0.76 -2.04
CA ILE A 25 -6.04 -1.31 -2.07
C ILE A 25 -6.19 -1.98 -3.43
N THR A 26 -6.40 -3.29 -3.45
CA THR A 26 -6.44 -4.08 -4.69
C THR A 26 -7.57 -5.10 -4.65
N GLU A 27 -8.13 -5.40 -5.81
CA GLU A 27 -9.07 -6.50 -6.01
C GLU A 27 -8.40 -7.89 -5.96
N PHE A 28 -7.06 -7.94 -5.91
CA PHE A 28 -6.26 -9.16 -5.85
C PHE A 28 -5.55 -9.37 -4.50
N PRO A 29 -6.26 -9.44 -3.35
CA PRO A 29 -5.65 -9.48 -2.02
C PRO A 29 -4.78 -10.72 -1.77
N ALA A 30 -5.13 -11.86 -2.39
CA ALA A 30 -4.32 -13.07 -2.32
C ALA A 30 -2.96 -12.90 -3.04
N THR A 31 -2.96 -12.23 -4.20
CA THR A 31 -1.74 -11.91 -4.95
C THR A 31 -0.88 -10.92 -4.18
N ALA A 32 -1.47 -9.87 -3.59
CA ALA A 32 -0.77 -8.94 -2.72
C ALA A 32 -0.07 -9.63 -1.56
N THR A 33 -0.79 -10.51 -0.86
CA THR A 33 -0.23 -11.30 0.24
C THR A 33 0.92 -12.19 -0.24
N ARG A 34 0.78 -12.84 -1.39
CA ARG A 34 1.83 -13.70 -1.96
C ARG A 34 3.07 -12.89 -2.35
N TYR A 35 2.89 -11.76 -3.02
CA TYR A 35 3.96 -10.86 -3.44
C TYR A 35 4.74 -10.34 -2.24
N LEU A 36 4.05 -9.72 -1.27
CA LEU A 36 4.66 -9.12 -0.08
C LEU A 36 5.40 -10.13 0.82
N LYS A 37 4.96 -11.39 0.82
CA LYS A 37 5.61 -12.47 1.59
C LYS A 37 6.75 -13.13 0.82
N SER A 38 6.89 -12.85 -0.47
CA SER A 38 7.94 -13.44 -1.29
C SER A 38 9.27 -12.73 -1.06
N PRO A 39 10.42 -13.42 -1.14
CA PRO A 39 11.71 -12.71 -1.16
C PRO A 39 11.84 -11.82 -2.41
N CYS A 40 11.15 -12.17 -3.50
CA CYS A 40 11.20 -11.46 -4.77
C CYS A 40 10.67 -10.02 -4.72
N SER A 41 9.94 -9.61 -3.67
CA SER A 41 9.46 -8.23 -3.50
C SER A 41 10.46 -7.29 -2.82
N ASP A 42 11.48 -7.83 -2.14
CA ASP A 42 12.50 -7.03 -1.47
C ASP A 42 13.66 -6.71 -2.42
N LEU A 43 13.66 -5.49 -2.96
CA LEU A 43 14.69 -5.03 -3.89
C LEU A 43 16.02 -4.68 -3.18
N ASN A 44 16.05 -4.61 -1.85
CA ASN A 44 17.27 -4.31 -1.09
C ASN A 44 18.05 -5.58 -0.72
N LYS A 45 17.48 -6.75 -0.96
CA LYS A 45 18.08 -8.02 -0.62
C LYS A 45 18.98 -8.51 -1.76
N GLU A 46 20.19 -8.95 -1.43
CA GLU A 46 21.05 -9.66 -2.38
C GLU A 46 20.45 -11.04 -2.69
N GLN A 47 19.89 -11.17 -3.88
CA GLN A 47 19.25 -12.39 -4.34
C GLN A 47 19.30 -12.49 -5.87
N PRO A 48 19.24 -13.71 -6.44
CA PRO A 48 19.45 -13.91 -7.87
C PRO A 48 18.31 -13.40 -8.74
N TYR A 49 17.09 -13.28 -8.19
CA TYR A 49 15.90 -12.86 -8.93
C TYR A 49 15.02 -11.97 -8.06
N ALA A 50 14.47 -10.92 -8.66
CA ALA A 50 13.48 -10.04 -8.05
C ALA A 50 12.37 -9.76 -9.06
N ILE A 51 11.17 -9.46 -8.55
CA ILE A 51 10.09 -8.93 -9.39
C ILE A 51 10.32 -7.43 -9.47
N LEU A 52 10.80 -6.98 -10.62
CA LEU A 52 11.14 -5.59 -10.84
C LEU A 52 9.88 -4.77 -11.19
N PRO A 53 9.81 -3.50 -10.75
CA PRO A 53 8.77 -2.59 -11.19
C PRO A 53 8.85 -2.36 -12.71
N ALA A 54 7.73 -1.98 -13.31
CA ALA A 54 7.71 -1.55 -14.69
C ALA A 54 8.51 -0.25 -14.85
N GLU A 55 9.49 -0.27 -15.76
CA GLU A 55 10.34 0.88 -16.04
C GLU A 55 9.55 1.96 -16.79
N ALA A 56 9.48 3.16 -16.22
CA ALA A 56 8.80 4.29 -16.84
C ALA A 56 9.47 4.64 -18.18
N GLY A 57 8.68 4.69 -19.25
CA GLY A 57 9.19 4.98 -20.60
C GLY A 57 9.95 3.84 -21.27
N GLY A 58 10.19 2.70 -20.62
CA GLY A 58 10.89 1.55 -21.21
C GLY A 58 10.20 1.02 -22.48
N LEU A 59 8.87 1.09 -22.52
CA LEU A 59 8.09 0.67 -23.70
C LEU A 59 8.27 1.61 -24.91
N VAL A 60 8.62 2.88 -24.70
CA VAL A 60 8.82 3.86 -25.78
C VAL A 60 10.01 3.47 -26.66
N VAL A 61 11.04 2.84 -26.07
CA VAL A 61 12.24 2.40 -26.80
C VAL A 61 11.95 1.18 -27.69
N VAL A 62 10.98 0.36 -27.30
CA VAL A 62 10.63 -0.89 -28.01
C VAL A 62 9.54 -0.66 -29.05
N ALA A 63 8.72 0.38 -28.90
CA ALA A 63 7.68 0.72 -29.85
C ALA A 63 8.27 1.20 -31.19
N ASP A 64 7.76 0.66 -32.29
CA ASP A 64 8.06 1.15 -33.64
C ASP A 64 7.81 2.65 -33.73
N LYS A 65 8.68 3.37 -34.44
CA LYS A 65 8.67 4.85 -34.48
C LYS A 65 7.36 5.39 -35.06
N GLU A 66 6.75 4.63 -35.96
CA GLU A 66 5.47 4.93 -36.60
C GLU A 66 4.27 4.68 -35.66
N ALA A 67 4.44 3.87 -34.62
CA ALA A 67 3.42 3.58 -33.61
C ALA A 67 3.53 4.49 -32.37
N GLN A 68 4.62 5.28 -32.25
CA GLN A 68 4.78 6.23 -31.16
C GLN A 68 3.82 7.41 -31.32
N PRO A 69 3.22 7.90 -30.23
CA PRO A 69 2.42 9.10 -30.29
C PRO A 69 3.30 10.29 -30.75
N PRO A 70 2.74 11.25 -31.48
CA PRO A 70 3.46 12.48 -31.80
C PRO A 70 3.94 13.15 -30.52
N ALA A 71 5.14 13.74 -30.58
CA ALA A 71 5.70 14.45 -29.44
C ALA A 71 4.71 15.52 -28.94
N SER A 72 4.35 15.46 -27.67
CA SER A 72 3.49 16.48 -27.06
C SER A 72 4.22 17.82 -27.05
N ALA A 73 3.49 18.91 -27.26
CA ALA A 73 4.05 20.25 -27.09
C ALA A 73 4.58 20.41 -25.65
N PRO A 74 5.68 21.16 -25.44
CA PRO A 74 6.15 21.47 -24.10
C PRO A 74 5.06 22.11 -23.25
N ASN A 75 4.93 21.67 -22.00
CA ASN A 75 4.00 22.28 -21.06
C ASN A 75 4.35 23.78 -20.90
N PRO A 76 3.35 24.68 -20.87
CA PRO A 76 3.60 26.10 -20.60
C PRO A 76 4.37 26.30 -19.27
N PRO A 77 5.22 27.33 -19.17
CA PRO A 77 5.86 27.68 -17.90
C PRO A 77 4.80 27.95 -16.83
N LEU A 78 5.00 27.40 -15.62
CA LEU A 78 4.17 27.73 -14.46
C LEU A 78 4.56 29.13 -13.96
N GLU A 79 3.61 30.07 -13.97
CA GLU A 79 3.77 31.37 -13.34
C GLU A 79 3.16 31.36 -11.92
N ALA A 80 3.59 32.28 -11.05
CA ALA A 80 3.10 32.36 -9.68
C ALA A 80 1.57 32.57 -9.59
N LYS A 81 0.95 33.13 -10.65
CA LYS A 81 -0.51 33.29 -10.75
C LYS A 81 -1.26 31.99 -11.07
N ASP A 82 -0.57 30.97 -11.57
CA ASP A 82 -1.15 29.67 -11.91
C ASP A 82 -1.21 28.73 -10.69
N VAL A 83 -0.46 29.05 -9.63
CA VAL A 83 -0.53 28.37 -8.34
C VAL A 83 -1.53 29.11 -7.45
N ILE A 84 -2.76 28.60 -7.41
CA ILE A 84 -3.73 29.03 -6.39
C ILE A 84 -3.43 28.24 -5.12
N ASP A 85 -2.82 28.88 -4.12
CA ASP A 85 -2.62 28.29 -2.80
C ASP A 85 -3.78 28.72 -1.87
N PRO A 86 -4.78 27.84 -1.61
CA PRO A 86 -5.91 28.19 -0.77
C PRO A 86 -5.43 28.47 0.67
N PRO A 87 -6.09 29.37 1.41
CA PRO A 87 -5.75 29.59 2.80
C PRO A 87 -5.87 28.28 3.59
N LEU A 88 -4.87 27.98 4.43
CA LEU A 88 -4.91 26.82 5.32
C LEU A 88 -6.19 26.86 6.17
N PRO A 89 -6.86 25.72 6.39
CA PRO A 89 -8.02 25.67 7.26
C PRO A 89 -7.65 26.12 8.68
N PRO A 90 -8.58 26.77 9.42
CA PRO A 90 -8.32 27.23 10.77
C PRO A 90 -7.95 26.06 11.69
N VAL A 91 -6.86 26.22 12.45
CA VAL A 91 -6.45 25.25 13.46
C VAL A 91 -7.41 25.30 14.66
N ALA A 92 -7.99 24.16 15.03
CA ALA A 92 -8.78 24.05 16.24
C ALA A 92 -7.86 24.05 17.48
N ASN A 93 -8.06 24.99 18.40
CA ASN A 93 -7.39 24.97 19.71
C ASN A 93 -8.08 23.96 20.63
N LEU A 94 -7.62 22.70 20.65
CA LEU A 94 -8.13 21.67 21.57
C LEU A 94 -7.80 21.94 23.06
N ALA A 95 -6.94 22.92 23.36
CA ALA A 95 -6.57 23.28 24.72
C ALA A 95 -7.68 24.00 25.52
N ALA A 96 -8.70 24.55 24.85
CA ALA A 96 -9.74 25.35 25.51
C ALA A 96 -11.01 24.56 25.92
N SER A 97 -11.16 23.30 25.49
CA SER A 97 -12.36 22.50 25.81
C SER A 97 -12.29 21.71 27.12
N ASN A 98 -11.21 21.83 27.90
CA ASN A 98 -11.10 21.18 29.22
C ASN A 98 -11.46 22.09 30.41
N ALA A 99 -12.00 23.29 30.18
CA ALA A 99 -12.54 24.10 31.26
C ALA A 99 -14.08 24.02 31.27
N THR A 100 -14.61 23.35 32.29
CA THR A 100 -16.03 23.23 32.67
C THR A 100 -16.92 22.24 31.87
N GLY A 101 -16.75 20.96 32.19
CA GLY A 101 -17.77 19.93 31.99
C GLY A 101 -17.46 18.76 32.92
N GLY A 102 -18.26 18.59 33.97
CA GLY A 102 -17.99 17.64 35.06
C GLY A 102 -17.69 16.22 34.58
N ALA A 103 -16.72 15.57 35.22
CA ALA A 103 -16.41 14.18 35.01
C ALA A 103 -17.65 13.32 35.35
N GLN A 104 -18.38 12.88 34.33
CA GLN A 104 -19.18 11.68 34.40
C GLN A 104 -18.33 10.54 33.84
N SER A 105 -17.93 9.65 34.73
CA SER A 105 -17.26 8.39 34.41
C SER A 105 -18.21 7.51 33.60
N HIS A 106 -18.16 7.64 32.28
CA HIS A 106 -18.76 6.65 31.39
C HIS A 106 -17.81 5.45 31.33
N PRO A 107 -18.29 4.22 31.61
CA PRO A 107 -17.46 3.04 31.45
C PRO A 107 -17.04 2.93 29.97
N PRO A 108 -15.82 2.45 29.69
CA PRO A 108 -15.34 2.30 28.32
C PRO A 108 -16.28 1.39 27.53
N PRO A 109 -16.51 1.65 26.23
CA PRO A 109 -17.22 0.71 25.39
C PRO A 109 -16.50 -0.64 25.46
N ALA A 110 -17.26 -1.71 25.70
CA ALA A 110 -16.71 -3.06 25.75
C ALA A 110 -15.98 -3.36 24.44
N SER A 111 -14.69 -3.69 24.53
CA SER A 111 -13.93 -4.15 23.38
C SER A 111 -14.57 -5.43 22.82
N GLY A 112 -15.02 -5.37 21.56
CA GLY A 112 -15.58 -6.50 20.82
C GLY A 112 -14.55 -7.55 20.37
N THR A 113 -13.31 -7.48 20.89
CA THR A 113 -12.32 -8.52 20.68
C THR A 113 -12.68 -9.71 21.57
N VAL A 114 -13.35 -10.70 20.99
CA VAL A 114 -13.33 -12.04 21.58
C VAL A 114 -11.87 -12.46 21.70
N ALA A 115 -11.41 -12.64 22.93
CA ALA A 115 -10.13 -13.28 23.18
C ALA A 115 -10.24 -14.71 22.63
N ASN A 116 -9.65 -14.97 21.46
CA ASN A 116 -9.42 -16.34 21.01
C ASN A 116 -8.40 -16.95 21.97
N ALA A 117 -8.88 -17.54 23.07
CA ALA A 117 -8.11 -18.48 23.87
C ALA A 117 -7.90 -19.73 23.01
N ALA A 118 -6.85 -19.72 22.18
CA ALA A 118 -6.41 -20.91 21.48
C ALA A 118 -5.95 -21.92 22.54
N ASN A 119 -6.76 -22.95 22.81
CA ASN A 119 -6.41 -24.02 23.72
C ASN A 119 -5.46 -25.00 23.01
N LEU A 120 -4.16 -24.67 22.95
CA LEU A 120 -3.13 -25.53 22.35
C LEU A 120 -2.99 -26.89 23.05
N GLY A 121 -3.54 -27.06 24.27
CA GLY A 121 -3.46 -28.29 25.04
C GLY A 121 -4.15 -29.49 24.39
N LEU A 122 -5.27 -29.28 23.69
CA LEU A 122 -5.96 -30.37 22.98
C LEU A 122 -5.14 -30.89 21.79
N SER A 123 -4.43 -29.99 21.09
CA SER A 123 -3.59 -30.37 19.95
C SER A 123 -2.37 -31.18 20.38
N LEU A 124 -1.75 -30.83 21.52
CA LEU A 124 -0.61 -31.59 22.05
C LEU A 124 -1.01 -33.01 22.48
N LEU A 125 -2.16 -33.16 23.14
CA LEU A 125 -2.66 -34.47 23.55
C LEU A 125 -3.03 -35.34 22.34
N ALA A 126 -3.57 -34.76 21.28
CA ALA A 126 -3.86 -35.48 20.04
C ALA A 126 -2.57 -35.97 19.35
N MET A 127 -1.51 -35.16 19.31
CA MET A 127 -0.21 -35.57 18.75
C MET A 127 0.41 -36.72 19.56
N LEU A 128 0.34 -36.66 20.89
CA LEU A 128 0.83 -37.73 21.77
C LEU A 128 0.00 -39.02 21.67
N ALA A 129 -1.31 -38.91 21.45
CA ALA A 129 -2.19 -40.07 21.31
C ALA A 129 -2.09 -40.75 19.93
N LEU A 130 -1.75 -39.99 18.88
CA LEU A 130 -1.58 -40.51 17.51
C LEU A 130 -0.15 -41.00 17.20
N GLY A 131 0.81 -40.82 18.10
CA GLY A 131 2.10 -41.51 18.05
C GLY A 131 2.87 -41.34 16.74
N VAL A 132 3.07 -40.09 16.30
CA VAL A 132 4.10 -39.73 15.30
C VAL A 132 5.25 -39.03 16.01
#